data_AF-A0A2E0M4T7-F1
#
_entry.id   AF-A0A2E0M4T7-F1
#
_cell.length_a   1.000
_cell.length_b   1.000
_cell.length_c   1.000
_cell.angle_alpha   90.00
_cell.angle_beta   90.00
_cell.angle_gamma   90.00
#
_symmetry.space_group_name_H-M   'P 1'
#
loop_
_entity.id
_entity.type
_entity.pdbx_description
1 polymer ?
#
loop_
_entity_poly.entity_id
_entity_poly.type
_entity_poly.pdbx_seq_one_letter_code
_entity_poly.pdbx_strand_id
1 'polypeptide(L)' 'MIQVEGHKHLYRDEKSGAIINRDTQGYSQYVAIRSKKQTDEEELKRLRSDIDEIKSLLYEVLNKRL' A
#
# COMPACT_ATOMS: atom_id res chain seq x y z
N MET A 1 7.50 18.91 25.81
CA MET A 1 8.08 18.07 24.73
C MET A 1 9.33 18.77 24.22
N ILE A 2 10.45 18.06 24.16
CA ILE A 2 11.77 18.63 23.83
C ILE A 2 12.16 18.17 22.43
N GLN A 3 12.51 19.09 21.53
CA GLN A 3 12.97 18.71 20.19
C GLN A 3 14.28 17.92 20.28
N VAL A 4 14.40 16.84 19.51
CA VAL A 4 15.65 16.06 19.43
C VAL A 4 16.63 16.81 18.53
N GLU A 5 17.85 17.00 19.02
CA GLU A 5 18.91 17.70 18.28
C GLU A 5 19.19 17.04 16.92
N GLY A 6 19.36 17.84 15.87
CA GLY A 6 19.57 17.37 14.51
C GLY A 6 18.34 16.77 13.81
N HIS A 7 17.20 16.61 14.51
CA HIS A 7 16.02 15.95 13.97
C HIS A 7 14.77 16.85 14.01
N LYS A 8 14.49 17.51 12.88
CA LYS A 8 13.39 18.48 12.72
C LYS A 8 12.03 17.99 13.23
N HIS A 9 11.70 16.72 13.01
CA HIS A 9 10.38 16.17 13.29
C HIS A 9 10.31 15.26 14.53
N LEU A 10 11.43 15.04 15.22
CA LEU A 10 11.47 14.15 16.39
C LEU A 10 11.43 14.96 17.68
N TYR A 11 10.56 14.55 18.60
CA TYR A 11 10.35 15.19 19.89
C TYR A 11 10.37 14.16 21.01
N ARG A 12 11.10 14.45 22.08
CA ARG A 12 11.09 13.67 23.31
C ARG A 12 9.94 14.11 24.21
N ASP A 13 9.10 13.18 24.62
CA ASP A 13 8.12 13.39 25.67
C ASP A 13 8.83 13.49 27.03
N GLU A 14 8.49 14.50 27.82
CA GLU A 14 9.21 14.83 29.06
C GLU A 14 8.83 13.90 30.23
N LYS A 15 7.66 13.27 30.17
CA LYS A 15 7.19 12.38 31.24
C LYS A 15 7.69 10.96 31.06
N SER A 16 7.59 10.45 29.84
CA SER A 16 7.93 9.06 29.49
C SER A 16 9.32 8.89 28.91
N GLY A 17 9.95 9.98 28.42
CA GLY A 17 11.21 9.92 27.69
C GLY A 17 11.09 9.38 26.26
N ALA A 18 9.89 9.01 25.80
CA ALA A 18 9.65 8.45 24.46
C ALA A 18 9.96 9.47 23.36
N ILE A 19 10.53 9.02 22.24
CA ILE A 19 10.75 9.85 21.04
C ILE A 19 9.58 9.65 20.08
N ILE A 20 8.93 10.75 19.72
CA ILE A 20 7.73 10.78 18.88
C ILE A 20 8.02 11.57 17.61
N ASN A 21 7.74 10.95 16.46
CA ASN A 21 7.77 11.64 15.18
C ASN A 21 6.48 12.45 15.00
N ARG A 22 6.61 13.74 14.69
CA ARG A 22 5.51 14.69 14.45
C ARG A 22 5.41 15.14 12.99
N ASP A 23 6.06 14.45 12.06
CA ASP A 23 5.93 14.71 10.63
C ASP A 23 4.58 14.21 10.10
N THR A 24 3.55 15.05 10.25
CA THR A 24 2.20 14.75 9.76
C THR A 24 2.15 14.71 8.23
N GLN A 25 2.97 15.52 7.55
CA GLN A 25 3.00 15.57 6.09
C GLN A 25 3.65 14.31 5.51
N GLY A 26 4.83 13.93 5.99
CA GLY A 26 5.50 12.70 5.57
C GLY A 26 4.68 11.45 5.91
N TYR A 27 4.01 11.44 7.06
CA TYR A 27 3.08 10.36 7.41
C TYR A 27 1.90 10.27 6.43
N SER A 28 1.26 11.40 6.12
CA SER A 28 0.15 11.44 5.16
C SER A 28 0.58 10.97 3.76
N GLN A 29 1.74 11.41 3.29
CA GLN A 29 2.31 10.95 2.02
C GLN A 29 2.59 9.44 2.01
N TYR A 30 3.17 8.91 3.09
CA TYR A 30 3.40 7.47 3.25
C TYR A 30 2.09 6.69 3.18
N VAL A 31 1.04 7.13 3.89
CA VAL A 31 -0.28 6.48 3.88
C VAL A 31 -0.87 6.50 2.46
N ALA A 32 -0.78 7.61 1.75
CA ALA A 32 -1.27 7.72 0.38
C ALA A 32 -0.55 6.75 -0.58
N ILE A 33 0.79 6.69 -0.50
CA ILE A 33 1.59 5.77 -1.31
C ILE A 33 1.25 4.31 -0.98
N ARG A 34 1.14 3.98 0.30
CA ARG A 34 0.77 2.63 0.75
C ARG A 34 -0.61 2.22 0.23
N SER A 35 -1.60 3.11 0.37
CA SER A 35 -2.96 2.86 -0.11
C SER A 35 -2.98 2.65 -1.62
N LYS A 36 -2.29 3.50 -2.37
CA LYS A 36 -2.19 3.36 -3.83
C LYS A 36 -1.59 2.00 -4.21
N LYS A 37 -0.48 1.62 -3.58
CA LYS A 37 0.17 0.33 -3.84
C LYS A 37 -0.78 -0.86 -3.56
N GLN A 38 -1.57 -0.79 -2.49
CA GLN A 38 -2.55 -1.83 -2.17
C GLN A 38 -3.64 -1.92 -3.24
N THR A 39 -4.18 -0.78 -3.69
CA THR A 39 -5.16 -0.74 -4.77
C THR A 39 -4.58 -1.27 -6.09
N ASP A 40 -3.36 -0.87 -6.45
CA ASP A 40 -2.67 -1.35 -7.66
C ASP A 40 -2.45 -2.89 -7.59
N GLU A 41 -2.08 -3.42 -6.42
CA GLU A 41 -1.93 -4.87 -6.20
C GLU A 41 -3.25 -5.64 -6.32
N GLU A 42 -4.35 -5.07 -5.81
CA GLU A 42 -5.70 -5.65 -5.93
C GLU A 42 -6.19 -5.65 -7.38
N GLU A 43 -5.96 -4.56 -8.11
CA GLU A 43 -6.29 -4.46 -9.53
C GLU A 43 -5.51 -5.49 -10.35
N LEU A 44 -4.19 -5.63 -10.11
CA LEU A 44 -3.37 -6.65 -10.77
C LEU A 44 -3.86 -8.08 -10.49
N LYS A 45 -4.35 -8.36 -9.28
CA LYS A 45 -4.93 -9.68 -8.95
C LYS A 45 -6.23 -9.91 -9.72
N ARG A 46 -7.10 -8.91 -9.81
CA ARG A 46 -8.35 -8.99 -10.60
C ARG A 46 -8.04 -9.23 -12.07
N LEU A 47 -7.15 -8.44 -12.67
CA LEU A 47 -6.76 -8.62 -14.07
C LEU A 47 -6.19 -10.02 -14.35
N ARG A 48 -5.42 -10.59 -13.42
CA ARG A 48 -4.94 -11.99 -13.56
C ARG A 48 -6.09 -12.98 -13.54
N SER A 49 -7.04 -12.82 -12.63
CA SER A 49 -8.25 -13.64 -12.55
C SER A 49 -9.06 -13.57 -13.85
N ASP A 50 -9.29 -12.36 -14.36
CA ASP A 50 -10.04 -12.13 -15.59
C ASP A 50 -9.34 -12.78 -16.79
N ILE A 51 -8.00 -12.71 -16.85
CA ILE A 51 -7.20 -13.39 -17.89
C ILE A 51 -7.36 -14.91 -17.81
N ASP A 52 -7.34 -15.49 -16.61
CA ASP A 52 -7.48 -16.93 -16.44
C ASP A 52 -8.92 -17.42 -16.75
N GLU A 53 -9.92 -16.59 -16.47
CA GLU A 53 -11.30 -16.82 -16.91
C GLU A 53 -11.41 -16.78 -18.43
N ILE A 54 -10.84 -15.77 -19.09
CA ILE A 54 -10.82 -15.67 -20.56
C ILE A 54 -10.16 -16.90 -21.19
N LYS A 55 -9.03 -17.36 -20.65
CA LYS A 55 -8.37 -18.59 -21.14
C LYS A 55 -9.28 -19.81 -21.00
N SER A 56 -9.98 -19.93 -19.87
CA SER A 56 -10.92 -21.03 -19.60
C SER A 56 -12.07 -21.02 -20.61
N LEU A 57 -12.68 -19.85 -20.84
CA LEU A 57 -13.75 -19.67 -21.82
C LEU A 57 -13.28 -19.98 -23.25
N LEU A 58 -12.07 -19.55 -23.62
CA LEU A 58 -11.48 -19.88 -24.93
C LEU A 58 -11.28 -21.39 -25.09
N TYR A 59 -10.78 -22.07 -24.06
CA TYR A 59 -10.62 -23.52 -24.06
C TYR A 59 -11.96 -24.23 -24.23
N GLU A 60 -13.01 -23.79 -23.52
CA GLU A 60 -14.35 -24.34 -23.70
C GLU A 60 -14.88 -24.17 -25.13
N VAL A 61 -14.69 -22.99 -25.73
CA VAL A 61 -15.14 -22.72 -27.11
C VAL A 61 -14.40 -23.59 -28.11
N LEU A 62 -13.09 -23.77 -27.93
CA LEU A 62 -12.28 -24.63 -28.80
C LEU A 62 -12.67 -26.10 -28.68
N ASN A 63 -12.96 -26.59 -27.48
CA ASN A 63 -13.32 -28.00 -27.26
C ASN A 63 -14.79 -28.32 -27.49
N LYS A 64 -15.70 -27.34 -27.46
CA LYS A 64 -17.11 -27.53 -27.87
C LYS A 64 -17.28 -27.70 -29.39
N ARG A 65 -16.23 -27.49 -30.18
CA ARG A 65 -16.22 -27.66 -31.65
C ARG A 65 -15.62 -28.99 -32.12
N LEU A 66 -15.19 -29.85 -31.20
CA LEU A 66 -14.81 -31.25 -31.44
C LEU A 66 -15.90 -32.18 -30.88
#